data_AF-A0A1Y4T6I6-F1
#
_entry.id   AF-A0A1Y4T6I6-F1
#
_cell.length_a   1.000
_cell.length_b   1.000
_cell.length_c   1.000
_cell.angle_alpha   90.00
_cell.angle_beta   90.00
_cell.angle_gamma   90.00
#
_symmetry.space_group_name_H-M   'P 1'
#
loop_
_entity.id
_entity.type
_entity.pdbx_description
1 polymer ?
#
loop_
_entity_poly.entity_id
_entity_poly.type
_entity_poly.pdbx_seq_one_letter_code
_entity_poly.pdbx_strand_id
1 'polypeptide(L)'
;MRKSKWLQNVLLCIGGVFLFLAGIGLGWIRCRQTETAFWENILIAPEPEECVACDNLQGPRFHAPCLLELSTGELTELEIYEPCHRYSGELAPDQDMDYNVMTFGGSGLPLFIDRMEEIQRCVAYLPEKAGGEIEPFYYCRDCRAKLTKVATQGYVLLDLYDLDAIQVYPVEDSAEYPIRIYTVTMAHDEDQGHLVVTNIGHLFES
;
A
#
# COMPACT_ATOMS: atom_id res chain seq x y z
N MET A 1 50.02 -15.68 -39.44
CA MET A 1 48.66 -16.10 -39.01
C MET A 1 48.18 -15.54 -37.66
N ARG A 2 49.03 -14.98 -36.77
CA ARG A 2 48.61 -14.52 -35.42
C ARG A 2 47.87 -13.16 -35.40
N LYS A 3 48.12 -12.28 -36.39
CA LYS A 3 47.49 -10.94 -36.49
C LYS A 3 46.01 -10.96 -36.93
N SER A 4 45.57 -11.91 -37.76
CA SER A 4 44.18 -11.92 -38.25
C SER A 4 43.18 -12.38 -37.18
N LYS A 5 43.54 -13.37 -36.35
CA LYS A 5 42.70 -13.82 -35.22
C LYS A 5 42.51 -12.73 -34.16
N TRP A 6 43.50 -11.87 -33.95
CA TRP A 6 43.41 -10.76 -33.01
C TRP A 6 42.44 -9.67 -33.50
N LEU A 7 42.54 -9.27 -34.77
CA LEU A 7 41.59 -8.34 -35.41
C LEU A 7 40.16 -8.87 -35.40
N GLN A 8 40.00 -10.17 -35.66
CA GLN A 8 38.69 -10.84 -35.67
C GLN A 8 38.06 -10.87 -34.26
N ASN A 9 38.85 -11.13 -33.22
CA ASN A 9 38.38 -11.07 -31.83
C ASN A 9 38.04 -9.63 -31.40
N VAL A 10 38.81 -8.62 -31.82
CA VAL A 10 38.52 -7.21 -31.53
C VAL A 10 37.20 -6.78 -32.19
N LEU A 11 36.97 -7.15 -33.46
CA LEU A 11 35.71 -6.87 -34.15
C LEU A 11 34.51 -7.56 -33.50
N LEU A 12 34.68 -8.80 -33.03
CA LEU A 12 33.65 -9.51 -32.26
C LEU A 12 33.35 -8.82 -30.92
N CYS A 13 34.37 -8.37 -30.20
CA CYS A 13 34.18 -7.62 -28.94
C CYS A 13 33.46 -6.28 -29.18
N ILE A 14 33.83 -5.54 -30.21
CA ILE A 14 33.17 -4.28 -30.59
C ILE A 14 31.70 -4.55 -30.94
N GLY A 15 31.42 -5.57 -31.76
CA GLY A 15 30.06 -5.98 -32.10
C GLY A 15 29.23 -6.37 -30.89
N GLY A 16 29.81 -7.11 -29.94
CA GLY A 16 29.16 -7.47 -28.68
C GLY A 16 28.83 -6.26 -27.81
N VAL A 17 29.75 -5.30 -27.69
CA VAL A 17 29.51 -4.04 -26.95
C VAL A 17 28.40 -3.21 -27.62
N PHE A 18 28.38 -3.12 -28.96
CA PHE A 18 27.31 -2.43 -29.68
C PHE A 18 25.94 -3.06 -29.45
N LEU A 19 25.83 -4.39 -29.48
CA LEU A 19 24.57 -5.10 -29.19
C LEU A 19 24.11 -4.89 -27.74
N PHE A 20 25.04 -4.89 -26.79
CA PHE A 20 24.75 -4.63 -25.39
C PHE A 20 24.23 -3.19 -25.17
N LEU A 21 24.89 -2.19 -25.76
CA LEU A 21 24.47 -0.79 -25.70
C LEU A 21 23.12 -0.56 -26.41
N ALA A 22 22.88 -1.21 -27.55
CA ALA A 22 21.59 -1.17 -28.22
C ALA A 22 20.47 -1.81 -27.38
N GLY A 23 20.76 -2.92 -26.70
CA GLY A 23 19.85 -3.56 -25.75
C GLY A 23 19.48 -2.65 -24.58
N ILE A 24 20.47 -1.98 -23.98
CA ILE A 24 20.23 -0.96 -22.94
C ILE A 24 19.38 0.18 -23.48
N GLY A 25 19.72 0.71 -24.66
CA GLY A 25 18.97 1.82 -25.28
C GLY A 25 17.50 1.46 -25.56
N LEU A 26 17.23 0.27 -26.10
CA LEU A 26 15.87 -0.22 -26.33
C LEU A 26 15.12 -0.44 -25.01
N GLY A 27 15.79 -0.97 -23.98
CA GLY A 27 15.23 -1.13 -22.64
C GLY A 27 14.82 0.20 -22.02
N TRP A 28 15.68 1.22 -22.14
CA TRP A 28 15.40 2.58 -21.65
C TRP A 28 14.21 3.22 -22.36
N ILE A 29 14.12 3.10 -23.69
CA ILE A 29 13.01 3.66 -24.47
C ILE A 29 11.69 3.00 -24.04
N ARG A 30 11.69 1.67 -23.89
CA ARG A 30 10.50 0.92 -23.49
C ARG A 30 10.05 1.27 -22.08
N CYS A 31 10.98 1.34 -21.13
CA CYS A 31 10.71 1.78 -19.75
C CYS A 31 10.11 3.19 -19.72
N ARG A 32 10.68 4.12 -20.50
CA ARG A 32 10.16 5.49 -20.59
C ARG A 32 8.77 5.55 -21.21
N GLN A 33 8.50 4.74 -22.24
CA GLN A 33 7.17 4.68 -22.86
C GLN A 33 6.11 4.15 -21.90
N THR A 34 6.44 3.11 -21.12
CA THR A 34 5.52 2.58 -20.11
C THR A 34 5.28 3.59 -18.99
N GLU A 35 6.33 4.28 -18.53
CA GLU A 35 6.22 5.33 -17.52
C GLU A 35 5.37 6.52 -18.02
N THR A 36 5.57 6.97 -19.27
CA THR A 36 4.74 8.05 -19.83
C THR A 36 3.28 7.65 -19.95
N ALA A 37 2.99 6.42 -20.38
CA ALA A 37 1.63 5.93 -20.52
C ALA A 37 0.93 5.79 -19.16
N PHE A 38 1.67 5.36 -18.13
CA PHE A 38 1.18 5.32 -16.75
C PHE A 38 0.78 6.71 -16.25
N TRP A 39 1.69 7.70 -16.34
CA TRP A 39 1.40 9.06 -15.88
C TRP A 39 0.29 9.73 -16.69
N GLU A 40 0.24 9.48 -18.00
CA GLU A 40 -0.85 9.96 -18.85
C GLU A 40 -2.19 9.39 -18.37
N ASN A 41 -2.29 8.07 -18.14
CA ASN A 41 -3.51 7.44 -17.61
C ASN A 41 -3.95 8.07 -16.28
N ILE A 42 -3.02 8.23 -15.32
CA ILE A 42 -3.31 8.83 -14.01
C ILE A 42 -3.93 10.23 -14.13
N LEU A 43 -3.43 11.04 -15.08
CA LEU A 43 -3.85 12.43 -15.26
C LEU A 43 -5.15 12.57 -16.07
N ILE A 44 -5.37 11.72 -17.08
CA ILE A 44 -6.52 11.87 -18.00
C ILE A 44 -7.72 11.01 -17.63
N ALA A 45 -7.54 9.99 -16.78
CA ALA A 45 -8.65 9.13 -16.38
C ALA A 45 -9.78 9.98 -15.78
N PRO A 46 -11.05 9.73 -16.15
CA PRO A 46 -12.18 10.46 -15.61
C PRO A 46 -12.23 10.30 -14.08
N GLU A 47 -12.66 11.34 -13.39
CA GLU A 47 -12.87 11.27 -11.94
C GLU A 47 -14.12 10.42 -11.66
N PRO A 48 -14.08 9.55 -10.63
CA PRO A 48 -15.27 8.81 -10.20
C PRO A 48 -16.35 9.74 -9.65
N GLU A 49 -17.60 9.27 -9.62
CA GLU A 49 -18.67 9.95 -8.89
C GLU A 49 -18.42 9.95 -7.38
N GLU A 50 -17.81 8.86 -6.86
CA GLU A 50 -17.43 8.70 -5.46
C GLU A 50 -15.95 8.24 -5.38
N CYS A 51 -15.09 9.06 -4.78
CA CYS A 51 -13.69 8.74 -4.55
C CYS A 51 -13.51 7.85 -3.32
N VAL A 52 -12.94 6.66 -3.51
CA VAL A 52 -12.69 5.68 -2.44
C VAL A 52 -11.89 6.25 -1.25
N ALA A 53 -10.96 7.18 -1.52
CA ALA A 53 -10.05 7.68 -0.49
C ALA A 53 -10.57 8.91 0.29
N CYS A 54 -11.38 9.77 -0.32
CA CYS A 54 -11.83 11.02 0.31
C CYS A 54 -13.34 11.17 0.43
N ASP A 55 -14.12 10.46 -0.38
CA ASP A 55 -15.57 10.48 -0.31
C ASP A 55 -16.04 9.32 0.57
N ASN A 56 -16.16 9.58 1.88
CA ASN A 56 -16.85 8.67 2.79
C ASN A 56 -18.32 9.11 2.93
N LEU A 57 -19.04 9.20 1.81
CA LEU A 57 -20.41 9.74 1.77
C LEU A 57 -21.44 8.80 2.40
N GLN A 58 -21.13 7.51 2.57
CA GLN A 58 -22.08 6.49 3.00
C GLN A 58 -21.68 5.70 4.26
N GLY A 59 -20.51 5.97 4.86
CA GLY A 59 -19.99 5.20 6.00
C GLY A 59 -19.64 6.05 7.21
N PRO A 60 -19.51 5.43 8.40
CA PRO A 60 -18.90 6.11 9.52
C PRO A 60 -17.43 6.45 9.20
N ARG A 61 -16.95 7.60 9.69
CA ARG A 61 -15.52 7.91 9.80
C ARG A 61 -14.75 6.72 10.35
N PHE A 62 -13.58 6.47 9.76
CA PHE A 62 -12.64 5.46 10.22
C PHE A 62 -11.97 5.96 11.49
N HIS A 63 -11.89 5.08 12.48
CA HIS A 63 -11.20 5.38 13.71
C HIS A 63 -9.77 4.81 13.69
N ALA A 64 -9.53 3.63 13.11
CA ALA A 64 -8.20 3.06 12.96
C ALA A 64 -7.57 3.40 11.59
N PRO A 65 -6.25 3.27 11.44
CA PRO A 65 -5.59 3.35 10.14
C PRO A 65 -6.16 2.32 9.16
N CYS A 66 -6.22 2.66 7.88
CA CYS A 66 -6.78 1.80 6.83
C CYS A 66 -5.70 1.36 5.84
N LEU A 67 -5.72 0.10 5.45
CA LEU A 67 -5.00 -0.40 4.28
C LEU A 67 -5.86 -0.22 3.03
N LEU A 68 -5.31 0.42 2.00
CA LEU A 68 -5.94 0.59 0.70
C LEU A 68 -5.19 -0.21 -0.35
N GLU A 69 -5.90 -1.08 -1.08
CA GLU A 69 -5.39 -1.73 -2.28
C GLU A 69 -5.62 -0.84 -3.51
N LEU A 70 -4.52 -0.35 -4.10
CA LEU A 70 -4.57 0.68 -5.14
C LEU A 70 -5.25 0.21 -6.43
N SER A 71 -5.13 -1.07 -6.77
CA SER A 71 -5.66 -1.66 -8.00
C SER A 71 -7.16 -1.95 -7.96
N THR A 72 -7.74 -2.10 -6.77
CA THR A 72 -9.15 -2.51 -6.60
C THR A 72 -9.99 -1.45 -5.91
N GLY A 73 -9.37 -0.50 -5.20
CA GLY A 73 -10.08 0.44 -4.35
C GLY A 73 -10.61 -0.21 -3.06
N GLU A 74 -10.18 -1.44 -2.76
CA GLU A 74 -10.58 -2.15 -1.54
C GLU A 74 -9.91 -1.50 -0.33
N LEU A 75 -10.73 -1.00 0.60
CA LEU A 75 -10.30 -0.35 1.83
C LEU A 75 -10.58 -1.25 3.03
N THR A 76 -9.58 -1.50 3.85
CA THR A 76 -9.67 -2.34 5.05
C THR A 76 -9.19 -1.56 6.26
N GLU A 77 -10.09 -1.29 7.20
CA GLU A 77 -9.74 -0.67 8.47
C GLU A 77 -9.04 -1.70 9.38
N LEU A 78 -7.87 -1.33 9.93
CA LEU A 78 -7.13 -2.15 10.89
C LEU A 78 -7.72 -2.00 12.30
N GLU A 79 -9.01 -2.27 12.42
CA GLU A 79 -9.79 -2.06 13.64
C GLU A 79 -9.27 -2.92 14.79
N ILE A 80 -9.04 -2.27 15.94
CA ILE A 80 -8.71 -2.93 17.21
C ILE A 80 -9.81 -2.70 18.24
N TYR A 81 -10.39 -1.51 18.28
CA TYR A 81 -11.36 -1.12 19.31
C TYR A 81 -12.77 -1.06 18.73
N GLU A 82 -13.76 -1.34 19.57
CA GLU A 82 -15.15 -1.27 19.21
C GLU A 82 -15.57 0.17 18.84
N PRO A 83 -16.19 0.36 17.68
CA PRO A 83 -16.66 1.67 17.26
C PRO A 83 -17.90 2.10 18.05
N CYS A 84 -18.07 3.40 18.25
CA CYS A 84 -19.29 3.95 18.82
C CYS A 84 -20.43 3.88 17.81
N HIS A 85 -21.44 3.07 18.10
CA HIS A 85 -22.64 2.98 17.24
C HIS A 85 -23.46 4.29 17.16
N ARG A 86 -23.25 5.23 18.09
CA ARG A 86 -23.96 6.52 18.13
C ARG A 86 -23.19 7.64 17.43
N TYR A 87 -21.86 7.64 17.54
CA TYR A 87 -21.02 8.70 17.02
C TYR A 87 -19.98 8.11 16.07
N SER A 88 -20.19 8.36 14.79
CA SER A 88 -19.30 7.91 13.73
C SER A 88 -17.85 8.38 13.96
N GLY A 89 -16.89 7.46 13.84
CA GLY A 89 -15.45 7.73 14.02
C GLY A 89 -15.00 7.80 15.47
N GLU A 90 -15.91 7.71 16.43
CA GLU A 90 -15.58 7.64 17.84
C GLU A 90 -15.51 6.18 18.29
N LEU A 91 -14.77 5.92 19.36
CA LEU A 91 -14.76 4.63 20.02
C LEU A 91 -15.92 4.49 21.00
N ALA A 92 -16.36 3.25 21.21
CA ALA A 92 -17.28 2.95 22.30
C ALA A 92 -16.64 3.36 23.64
N PRO A 93 -17.39 4.02 24.53
CA PRO A 93 -16.86 4.53 25.79
C PRO A 93 -16.36 3.40 26.71
N ASP A 94 -17.01 2.24 26.62
CA ASP A 94 -16.60 1.00 27.25
C ASP A 94 -16.18 0.03 26.14
N GLN A 95 -15.06 -0.66 26.32
CA GLN A 95 -14.55 -1.65 25.37
C GLN A 95 -14.74 -3.04 25.96
N ASP A 96 -15.33 -3.95 25.19
CA ASP A 96 -15.28 -5.37 25.53
C ASP A 96 -13.87 -5.90 25.21
N MET A 97 -13.25 -6.55 26.19
CA MET A 97 -11.86 -7.02 26.16
C MET A 97 -11.79 -8.51 26.50
N ASP A 98 -10.58 -9.07 26.49
CA ASP A 98 -10.24 -10.48 26.78
C ASP A 98 -10.72 -11.49 25.73
N TYR A 99 -10.68 -11.10 24.45
CA TYR A 99 -10.93 -12.02 23.34
C TYR A 99 -10.10 -11.72 22.09
N ASN A 100 -10.07 -12.69 21.19
CA ASN A 100 -9.44 -12.58 19.89
C ASN A 100 -10.50 -12.79 18.78
N VAL A 101 -10.35 -12.05 17.69
CA VAL A 101 -11.24 -12.13 16.52
C VAL A 101 -10.40 -12.45 15.29
N MET A 102 -10.88 -13.39 14.48
CA MET A 102 -10.42 -13.55 13.11
C MET A 102 -11.55 -13.11 12.19
N THR A 103 -11.25 -12.16 11.30
CA THR A 103 -12.21 -11.64 10.31
C THR A 103 -11.51 -11.42 8.98
N PHE A 104 -12.25 -10.95 7.99
CA PHE A 104 -11.74 -10.62 6.66
C PHE A 104 -12.13 -9.18 6.31
N GLY A 105 -11.17 -8.42 5.79
CA GLY A 105 -11.41 -7.10 5.19
C GLY A 105 -12.20 -7.21 3.88
N GLY A 106 -12.53 -6.06 3.29
CA GLY A 106 -13.32 -6.00 2.03
C GLY A 106 -12.75 -6.89 0.93
N SER A 107 -11.43 -6.89 0.78
CA SER A 107 -10.72 -7.66 -0.26
C SER A 107 -10.58 -9.15 0.05
N GLY A 108 -11.16 -9.62 1.15
CA GLY A 108 -10.89 -10.94 1.70
C GLY A 108 -9.55 -11.03 2.42
N LEU A 109 -8.90 -9.90 2.71
CA LEU A 109 -7.66 -9.83 3.48
C LEU A 109 -7.89 -10.35 4.91
N PRO A 110 -7.25 -11.46 5.35
CA PRO A 110 -7.44 -11.95 6.71
C PRO A 110 -6.87 -10.97 7.74
N LEU A 111 -7.67 -10.71 8.78
CA LEU A 111 -7.33 -9.87 9.91
C LEU A 111 -7.40 -10.71 11.20
N PHE A 112 -6.35 -10.60 12.01
CA PHE A 112 -6.29 -11.20 13.34
C PHE A 112 -6.23 -10.09 14.37
N ILE A 113 -7.25 -10.00 15.21
CA ILE A 113 -7.43 -8.91 16.17
C ILE A 113 -7.32 -9.50 17.57
N ASP A 114 -6.34 -9.04 18.33
CA ASP A 114 -6.19 -9.34 19.74
C ASP A 114 -6.71 -8.14 20.54
N ARG A 115 -7.74 -8.35 21.36
CA ARG A 115 -8.33 -7.37 22.28
C ARG A 115 -8.12 -7.86 23.72
N MET A 116 -6.89 -7.84 24.20
CA MET A 116 -6.54 -8.20 25.58
C MET A 116 -5.92 -6.97 26.26
N GLU A 117 -6.04 -6.83 27.58
CA GLU A 117 -5.46 -5.66 28.28
C GLU A 117 -3.96 -5.50 27.96
N GLU A 118 -3.20 -6.59 27.95
CA GLU A 118 -1.75 -6.56 27.67
C GLU A 118 -1.40 -6.54 26.19
N ILE A 119 -2.33 -6.88 25.30
CA ILE A 119 -2.10 -6.99 23.85
C ILE A 119 -3.32 -6.50 23.08
N GLN A 120 -3.20 -5.31 22.51
CA GLN A 120 -4.20 -4.65 21.68
C GLN A 120 -3.62 -4.50 20.27
N ARG A 121 -3.93 -5.41 19.36
CA ARG A 121 -3.39 -5.35 17.99
C ARG A 121 -4.31 -5.90 16.93
N CYS A 122 -4.14 -5.42 15.70
CA CYS A 122 -4.70 -5.99 14.48
C CYS A 122 -3.56 -6.35 13.54
N VAL A 123 -3.51 -7.59 13.07
CA VAL A 123 -2.47 -8.10 12.17
C VAL A 123 -3.10 -8.47 10.83
N ALA A 124 -2.53 -7.95 9.74
CA ALA A 124 -2.88 -8.27 8.38
C ALA A 124 -1.67 -8.84 7.64
N TYR A 125 -1.90 -9.86 6.80
CA TYR A 125 -0.85 -10.51 6.01
C TYR A 125 -1.02 -10.12 4.54
N LEU A 126 -0.17 -9.23 4.05
CA LEU A 126 -0.16 -8.81 2.66
C LEU A 126 0.72 -9.76 1.84
N PRO A 127 0.21 -10.37 0.77
CA PRO A 127 1.07 -11.15 -0.13
C PRO A 127 2.14 -10.27 -0.78
N GLU A 128 3.38 -10.77 -0.92
CA GLU A 128 4.50 -10.03 -1.54
C GLU A 128 4.21 -9.55 -2.98
N LYS A 129 3.21 -10.14 -3.64
CA LYS A 129 2.74 -9.76 -4.98
C LYS A 129 1.29 -9.32 -5.03
N ALA A 130 0.64 -9.13 -3.88
CA ALA A 130 -0.69 -8.54 -3.88
C ALA A 130 -0.57 -7.04 -4.05
N GLY A 131 -1.56 -6.44 -4.69
CA GLY A 131 -1.50 -5.04 -5.11
C GLY A 131 -1.01 -4.92 -6.55
N GLY A 132 -1.92 -4.55 -7.44
CA GLY A 132 -1.59 -4.11 -8.78
C GLY A 132 -1.16 -2.65 -8.80
N GLU A 133 -0.83 -2.17 -10.00
CA GLU A 133 -0.71 -0.73 -10.24
C GLU A 133 -2.01 -0.02 -9.86
N ILE A 134 -1.90 1.23 -9.42
CA ILE A 134 -3.06 2.06 -9.10
C ILE A 134 -4.04 2.09 -10.27
N GLU A 135 -5.31 1.78 -9.98
CA GLU A 135 -6.39 1.89 -10.95
C GLU A 135 -7.06 3.27 -10.78
N PRO A 136 -6.73 4.27 -11.62
CA PRO A 136 -7.13 5.66 -11.40
C PRO A 136 -8.65 5.87 -11.33
N PHE A 137 -9.46 5.01 -11.93
CA PHE A 137 -10.93 5.16 -11.95
C PHE A 137 -11.56 5.13 -10.55
N TYR A 138 -10.88 4.66 -9.51
CA TYR A 138 -11.39 4.64 -8.13
C TYR A 138 -11.12 5.93 -7.34
N TYR A 139 -10.27 6.83 -7.85
CA TYR A 139 -9.76 7.97 -7.10
C TYR A 139 -9.98 9.27 -7.84
N CYS A 140 -10.36 10.33 -7.13
CA CYS A 140 -10.33 11.69 -7.68
C CYS A 140 -8.88 12.12 -7.96
N ARG A 141 -8.70 13.14 -8.80
CA ARG A 141 -7.38 13.62 -9.21
C ARG A 141 -6.47 14.01 -8.04
N ASP A 142 -7.02 14.63 -6.99
CA ASP A 142 -6.24 15.06 -5.83
C ASP A 142 -5.76 13.85 -5.02
N CYS A 143 -6.61 12.84 -4.83
CA CYS A 143 -6.22 11.59 -4.19
C CYS A 143 -5.20 10.82 -5.01
N ARG A 144 -5.34 10.73 -6.34
CA ARG A 144 -4.30 10.13 -7.21
C ARG A 144 -2.95 10.79 -6.97
N ALA A 145 -2.90 12.13 -6.97
CA ALA A 145 -1.66 12.88 -6.75
C ALA A 145 -1.04 12.67 -5.36
N LYS A 146 -1.84 12.38 -4.33
CA LYS A 146 -1.35 12.00 -3.00
C LYS A 146 -0.82 10.56 -3.00
N LEU A 147 -1.61 9.62 -3.52
CA LEU A 147 -1.32 8.18 -3.52
C LEU A 147 -0.06 7.86 -4.35
N THR A 148 0.06 8.39 -5.56
CA THR A 148 1.20 8.07 -6.46
C THR A 148 2.55 8.58 -5.96
N LYS A 149 2.58 9.48 -4.97
CA LYS A 149 3.84 9.94 -4.36
C LYS A 149 4.42 8.93 -3.39
N VAL A 150 3.58 8.04 -2.88
CA VAL A 150 3.87 7.20 -1.71
C VAL A 150 3.70 5.71 -2.04
N ALA A 151 2.90 5.38 -3.05
CA ALA A 151 2.67 4.00 -3.50
C ALA A 151 3.97 3.30 -3.93
N THR A 152 4.34 2.24 -3.22
CA THR A 152 5.53 1.44 -3.50
C THR A 152 5.24 -0.01 -3.88
N GLN A 153 4.21 -0.63 -3.29
CA GLN A 153 3.90 -2.06 -3.48
C GLN A 153 2.39 -2.34 -3.65
N GLY A 154 1.69 -1.50 -4.42
CA GLY A 154 0.25 -1.71 -4.72
C GLY A 154 -0.71 -1.48 -3.53
N TYR A 155 -0.18 -1.34 -2.32
CA TYR A 155 -0.89 -0.92 -1.12
C TYR A 155 -0.34 0.40 -0.58
N VAL A 156 -1.20 1.12 0.14
CA VAL A 156 -0.81 2.23 1.01
C VAL A 156 -1.55 2.15 2.34
N LEU A 157 -0.97 2.76 3.37
CA LEU A 157 -1.61 2.95 4.67
C LEU A 157 -2.15 4.38 4.75
N LEU A 158 -3.39 4.53 5.23
CA LEU A 158 -4.11 5.80 5.28
C LEU A 158 -4.55 6.10 6.71
N ASP A 159 -4.44 7.37 7.12
CA ASP A 159 -5.21 7.90 8.24
C ASP A 159 -6.37 8.72 7.68
N LEU A 160 -7.59 8.17 7.82
CA LEU A 160 -8.84 8.73 7.27
C LEU A 160 -9.75 9.33 8.34
N TYR A 161 -9.23 9.55 9.56
CA TYR A 161 -10.01 10.16 10.64
C TYR A 161 -10.48 11.59 10.30
N ASP A 162 -9.60 12.38 9.68
CA ASP A 162 -9.90 13.71 9.13
C ASP A 162 -9.79 13.68 7.59
N LEU A 163 -10.95 13.65 6.93
CA LEU A 163 -11.03 13.58 5.46
C LEU A 163 -10.53 14.86 4.77
N ASP A 164 -10.52 16.00 5.47
CA ASP A 164 -9.94 17.24 4.95
C ASP A 164 -8.40 17.20 5.01
N ALA A 165 -7.83 16.35 5.87
CA ALA A 165 -6.40 16.26 6.16
C ALA A 165 -5.84 14.82 6.06
N ILE A 166 -6.30 14.04 5.06
CA ILE A 166 -5.85 12.66 4.83
C ILE A 166 -4.33 12.55 4.78
N GLN A 167 -3.78 11.66 5.61
CA GLN A 167 -2.37 11.27 5.62
C GLN A 167 -2.19 9.92 4.90
N VAL A 168 -1.09 9.80 4.15
CA VAL A 168 -0.76 8.62 3.35
C VAL A 168 0.66 8.19 3.69
N TYR A 169 0.83 6.92 4.03
CA TYR A 169 2.11 6.31 4.38
C TYR A 169 2.42 5.15 3.44
N PRO A 170 3.70 4.96 3.08
CA PRO A 170 4.08 3.85 2.22
C PRO A 170 3.97 2.55 3.00
N VAL A 171 3.72 1.46 2.28
CA VAL A 171 3.70 0.11 2.83
C VAL A 171 5.01 -0.57 2.44
N GLU A 172 5.97 -0.57 3.37
CA GLU A 172 7.36 -0.98 3.13
C GLU A 172 7.89 -1.82 4.30
N ASP A 173 8.84 -2.71 4.01
CA ASP A 173 9.50 -3.51 5.04
C ASP A 173 10.25 -2.63 6.04
N SER A 174 10.21 -3.02 7.31
CA SER A 174 10.79 -2.31 8.46
C SER A 174 10.22 -0.89 8.71
N ALA A 175 9.06 -0.57 8.12
CA ALA A 175 8.39 0.69 8.38
C ALA A 175 7.69 0.71 9.75
N GLU A 176 7.69 1.87 10.41
CA GLU A 176 6.96 2.12 11.66
C GLU A 176 6.36 3.53 11.62
N TYR A 177 5.05 3.63 11.86
CA TYR A 177 4.30 4.88 11.83
C TYR A 177 3.49 5.06 13.11
N PRO A 178 3.78 6.08 13.94
CA PRO A 178 2.87 6.51 14.98
C PRO A 178 1.71 7.30 14.35
N ILE A 179 0.49 6.78 14.49
CA ILE A 179 -0.73 7.36 13.94
C ILE A 179 -1.75 7.51 15.07
N ARG A 180 -1.88 8.72 15.62
CA ARG A 180 -2.79 9.02 16.75
C ARG A 180 -2.52 8.08 17.94
N ILE A 181 -3.49 7.24 18.33
CA ILE A 181 -3.37 6.28 19.43
C ILE A 181 -2.85 4.90 18.96
N TYR A 182 -2.29 4.85 17.76
CA TYR A 182 -1.83 3.63 17.12
C TYR A 182 -0.37 3.70 16.75
N THR A 183 0.30 2.56 16.75
CA THR A 183 1.57 2.36 16.05
C THR A 183 1.39 1.25 15.03
N VAL A 184 1.60 1.56 13.75
CA VAL A 184 1.58 0.57 12.68
C VAL A 184 3.00 0.20 12.31
N THR A 185 3.35 -1.08 12.41
CA THR A 185 4.64 -1.63 12.01
C THR A 185 4.47 -2.60 10.84
N MET A 186 5.53 -2.73 10.06
CA MET A 186 5.56 -3.60 8.89
C MET A 186 6.85 -4.41 8.89
N ALA A 187 6.72 -5.73 8.74
CA ALA A 187 7.86 -6.63 8.74
C ALA A 187 7.66 -7.73 7.71
N HIS A 188 8.71 -8.02 6.94
CA HIS A 188 8.70 -9.13 6.00
C HIS A 188 8.80 -10.47 6.75
N ASP A 189 7.87 -11.37 6.46
CA ASP A 189 7.94 -12.78 6.85
C ASP A 189 8.67 -13.54 5.74
N GLU A 190 9.97 -13.77 5.94
CA GLU A 190 10.85 -14.48 4.99
C GLU A 190 10.40 -15.91 4.70
N ASP A 191 9.68 -16.56 5.63
CA ASP A 191 9.28 -17.95 5.50
C ASP A 191 8.03 -18.09 4.60
N GLN A 192 7.13 -17.11 4.63
CA GLN A 192 5.87 -17.15 3.86
C GLN A 192 5.82 -16.19 2.66
N GLY A 193 6.79 -15.28 2.51
CA GLY A 193 6.76 -14.28 1.46
C GLY A 193 5.58 -13.33 1.62
N HIS A 194 5.35 -12.87 2.85
CA HIS A 194 4.28 -11.95 3.20
C HIS A 194 4.87 -10.72 3.88
N LEU A 195 4.29 -9.56 3.60
CA LEU A 195 4.51 -8.37 4.43
C LEU A 195 3.45 -8.36 5.53
N VAL A 196 3.89 -8.49 6.77
CA VAL A 196 3.02 -8.48 7.94
C VAL A 196 2.84 -7.05 8.39
N VAL A 197 1.60 -6.55 8.31
CA VAL A 197 1.22 -5.23 8.83
C VAL A 197 0.59 -5.42 10.20
N THR A 198 1.19 -4.84 11.22
CA THR A 198 0.70 -4.92 12.60
C THR A 198 0.32 -3.53 13.09
N ASN A 199 -0.97 -3.31 13.32
CA ASN A 199 -1.46 -2.15 14.06
C ASN A 199 -1.48 -2.48 15.56
N ILE A 200 -0.85 -1.67 16.40
CA ILE A 200 -0.88 -1.77 17.87
C ILE A 200 -1.64 -0.56 18.40
N GLY A 201 -2.63 -0.80 19.25
CA GLY A 201 -3.40 0.25 19.92
C GLY A 201 -2.86 0.56 21.32
N HIS A 202 -2.94 1.83 21.71
CA HIS A 202 -2.41 2.34 22.99
C HIS A 202 -3.51 2.94 23.90
N LEU A 203 -4.77 2.56 23.71
CA LEU A 203 -5.89 3.13 24.48
C LEU A 203 -5.85 2.71 25.96
N PHE A 204 -5.55 1.43 26.22
CA PHE A 204 -5.30 0.93 27.57
C PHE A 204 -3.79 0.78 27.75
N GLU A 205 -3.14 1.82 28.26
CA GLU A 205 -1.75 1.72 28.71
C GLU A 205 -1.70 0.92 30.01
N SER A 206 -0.85 -0.12 30.06
CA SER A 206 -0.49 -0.87 31.27
C SER A 206 0.54 -0.13 32.13
#